data_AF-A0A9W3C440-F1
#
_entry.id   AF-A0A9W3C440-F1
#
_cell.length_a   1.000
_cell.length_b   1.000
_cell.length_c   1.000
_cell.angle_alpha   90.00
_cell.angle_beta   90.00
_cell.angle_gamma   90.00
#
_symmetry.space_group_name_H-M   'P 1'
#
loop_
_entity.id
_entity.type
_entity.pdbx_description
1 polymer ?
#
loop_
_entity_poly.entity_id
_entity_poly.type
_entity_poly.pdbx_seq_one_letter_code
_entity_poly.pdbx_strand_id
1 'polypeptide(L)'
;MSMKKQVTEGEEPVSPFAQLFSLPGLDVFNIVTIGWKTEGDPFIIVEGLKNTLINHPRFSSILVTDHDERKGKAKWIPTKTMNDVLLGMVQAGLSRYLNQIYDLETTSKTRKTLDKTCLHGVVFFNLRPNRDIEDLANMMAKGSKCRWGNSIGYVLIPLWMKSENDILEYLRQAKTTMDRKKLSLEPQFSYVLLKLTMEVFGLTALKNLVERIFGKTTMIFSNVVGPAEEISFFGHQISYIAASAFGIPQAVIISIQSYMDKLVINLSVDLDVIPDPHHLCNLIIEALSMMNSSASEKIVHASEV
;
A
#
# COMPACT_ATOMS: atom_id res chain seq x y z
N MET A 1 -26.52 -43.42 23.41
CA MET A 1 -26.71 -42.50 22.26
C MET A 1 -25.46 -41.67 22.09
N SER A 2 -24.84 -41.68 20.91
CA SER A 2 -23.67 -40.85 20.60
C SER A 2 -24.14 -39.57 19.91
N MET A 3 -23.81 -38.40 20.47
CA MET A 3 -24.03 -37.13 19.79
C MET A 3 -23.00 -37.00 18.66
N LYS A 4 -23.41 -37.34 17.43
CA LYS A 4 -22.66 -36.99 16.22
C LYS A 4 -22.57 -35.47 16.14
N LYS A 5 -21.37 -34.94 16.40
CA LYS A 5 -21.01 -33.55 16.12
C LYS A 5 -21.25 -33.32 14.62
N GLN A 6 -22.21 -32.46 14.25
CA GLN A 6 -22.33 -31.99 12.87
C GLN A 6 -21.04 -31.24 12.54
N VAL A 7 -20.24 -31.83 11.65
CA VAL A 7 -19.15 -31.10 11.01
C VAL A 7 -19.82 -30.21 9.97
N THR A 8 -19.76 -28.89 10.20
CA THR A 8 -20.20 -27.90 9.24
C THR A 8 -19.23 -27.89 8.05
N GLU A 9 -19.65 -28.51 6.95
CA GLU A 9 -18.95 -28.40 5.67
C GLU A 9 -18.98 -26.93 5.21
N GLY A 10 -17.80 -26.37 4.87
CA GLY A 10 -17.73 -25.18 4.00
C GLY A 10 -16.91 -23.97 4.48
N GLU A 11 -16.41 -23.93 5.71
CA GLU A 11 -15.56 -22.80 6.16
C GLU A 11 -14.08 -23.09 5.92
N GLU A 12 -13.58 -22.70 4.74
CA GLU A 12 -12.14 -22.64 4.51
C GLU A 12 -11.47 -21.63 5.46
N PRO A 13 -10.29 -21.93 6.03
CA PRO A 13 -9.57 -20.97 6.85
C PRO A 13 -9.21 -19.71 6.05
N VAL A 14 -9.36 -18.55 6.68
CA VAL A 14 -8.98 -17.26 6.10
C VAL A 14 -7.46 -17.22 5.81
N SER A 15 -7.05 -16.39 4.86
CA SER A 15 -5.64 -16.27 4.43
C SER A 15 -4.67 -16.04 5.62
N PRO A 16 -3.40 -16.51 5.56
CA PRO A 16 -2.44 -16.37 6.66
C PRO A 16 -2.31 -14.95 7.21
N PHE A 17 -2.31 -13.92 6.34
CA PHE A 17 -2.32 -12.51 6.76
C PHE A 17 -3.58 -12.12 7.55
N ALA A 18 -4.76 -12.62 7.17
CA ALA A 18 -5.99 -12.34 7.90
C ALA A 18 -6.00 -13.02 9.29
N GLN A 19 -5.43 -14.23 9.41
CA GLN A 19 -5.26 -14.89 10.72
C GLN A 19 -4.27 -14.12 11.61
N LEU A 20 -3.14 -13.70 11.03
CA LEU A 20 -2.11 -12.89 11.69
C LEU A 20 -2.65 -11.54 12.20
N PHE A 21 -3.45 -10.83 11.41
CA PHE A 21 -4.04 -9.53 11.80
C PHE A 21 -5.26 -9.66 12.73
N SER A 22 -5.75 -10.88 12.98
CA SER A 22 -6.84 -11.16 13.93
C SER A 22 -6.34 -11.74 15.26
N LEU A 23 -5.02 -11.65 15.52
CA LEU A 23 -4.39 -12.19 16.72
C LEU A 23 -4.58 -11.27 17.93
N PRO A 24 -4.96 -11.80 19.10
CA PRO A 24 -4.87 -11.05 20.36
C PRO A 24 -3.45 -10.53 20.60
N GLY A 25 -3.29 -9.22 20.82
CA GLY A 25 -1.99 -8.58 20.98
C GLY A 25 -1.17 -8.45 19.68
N LEU A 26 -1.86 -8.44 18.53
CA LEU A 26 -1.41 -7.97 17.23
C LEU A 26 -2.56 -7.15 16.63
N ASP A 27 -2.87 -6.05 17.28
CA ASP A 27 -4.01 -5.18 17.00
C ASP A 27 -3.76 -4.32 15.74
N VAL A 28 -3.69 -5.00 14.59
CA VAL A 28 -3.42 -4.41 13.28
C VAL A 28 -4.72 -3.96 12.62
N PHE A 29 -4.91 -2.64 12.54
CA PHE A 29 -6.11 -2.04 11.96
C PHE A 29 -5.77 -1.22 10.73
N ASN A 30 -6.58 -1.36 9.67
CA ASN A 30 -6.63 -0.35 8.61
C ASN A 30 -7.51 0.81 9.10
N ILE A 31 -6.95 2.02 9.13
CA ILE A 31 -7.68 3.24 9.45
C ILE A 31 -8.06 3.89 8.12
N VAL A 32 -9.36 4.09 7.87
CA VAL A 32 -9.84 4.82 6.69
C VAL A 32 -10.57 6.07 7.15
N THR A 33 -10.05 7.23 6.76
CA THR A 33 -10.66 8.53 6.98
C THR A 33 -11.34 8.96 5.69
N ILE A 34 -12.63 9.24 5.77
CA ILE A 34 -13.44 9.76 4.67
C ILE A 34 -13.82 11.19 5.03
N GLY A 35 -13.41 12.14 4.20
CA GLY A 35 -13.92 13.51 4.27
C GLY A 35 -15.18 13.64 3.41
N TRP A 36 -16.16 14.42 3.86
CA TRP A 36 -17.32 14.81 3.07
C TRP A 36 -17.21 16.26 2.59
N LYS A 37 -17.97 16.63 1.55
CA LYS A 37 -18.07 18.02 1.06
C LYS A 37 -19.02 18.87 1.89
N THR A 38 -20.04 18.25 2.47
CA THR A 38 -20.97 18.87 3.43
C THR A 38 -20.65 18.35 4.83
N GLU A 39 -21.23 18.97 5.85
CA GLU A 39 -21.39 18.30 7.13
C GLU A 39 -22.12 16.97 6.89
N GLY A 40 -21.58 15.87 7.44
CA GLY A 40 -22.16 14.55 7.33
C GLY A 40 -23.18 14.36 8.43
N ASP A 41 -24.32 13.72 8.14
CA ASP A 41 -25.31 13.39 9.17
C ASP A 41 -24.89 12.05 9.82
N PRO A 42 -24.47 12.04 11.10
CA PRO A 42 -24.04 10.81 11.76
C PRO A 42 -25.16 9.79 11.89
N PHE A 43 -26.43 10.22 11.94
CA PHE A 43 -27.57 9.32 11.98
C PHE A 43 -27.74 8.62 10.63
N ILE A 44 -27.75 9.35 9.51
CA ILE A 44 -27.82 8.78 8.16
C ILE A 44 -26.62 7.87 7.87
N ILE A 45 -25.42 8.24 8.29
CA ILE A 45 -24.22 7.42 8.10
C ILE A 45 -24.29 6.13 8.93
N VAL A 46 -24.68 6.20 10.20
CA VAL A 46 -24.81 5.01 11.06
C VAL A 46 -25.98 4.12 10.64
N GLU A 47 -27.11 4.70 10.23
CA GLU A 47 -28.24 3.95 9.67
C GLU A 47 -27.88 3.31 8.33
N GLY A 48 -27.19 4.04 7.45
CA GLY A 48 -26.65 3.52 6.20
C GLY A 48 -25.71 2.35 6.41
N LEU A 49 -24.76 2.45 7.36
CA LEU A 49 -23.87 1.34 7.75
C LEU A 49 -24.66 0.13 8.27
N LYS A 50 -25.62 0.35 9.16
CA LYS A 50 -26.52 -0.69 9.70
C LYS A 50 -27.29 -1.39 8.58
N ASN A 51 -27.88 -0.62 7.66
CA ASN A 51 -28.76 -1.13 6.61
C ASN A 51 -28.01 -1.66 5.37
N THR A 52 -26.69 -1.42 5.26
CA THR A 52 -25.84 -1.97 4.20
C THR A 52 -24.75 -2.87 4.78
N LEU A 53 -23.52 -2.39 4.97
CA LEU A 53 -22.32 -3.15 5.36
C LEU A 53 -22.51 -4.14 6.52
N ILE A 54 -23.39 -3.82 7.48
CA ILE A 54 -23.66 -4.65 8.66
C ILE A 54 -24.70 -5.77 8.37
N ASN A 55 -25.59 -5.59 7.40
CA ASN A 55 -26.72 -6.49 7.10
C ASN A 55 -26.59 -7.24 5.75
N HIS A 56 -25.50 -7.07 4.99
CA HIS A 56 -25.42 -7.37 3.55
C HIS A 56 -24.74 -8.71 3.20
N PRO A 57 -25.46 -9.76 2.71
CA PRO A 57 -24.90 -11.09 2.45
C PRO A 57 -24.10 -11.27 1.13
N ARG A 58 -23.41 -10.22 0.63
CA ARG A 58 -22.56 -10.13 -0.60
C ARG A 58 -23.20 -9.77 -1.98
N PHE A 59 -24.22 -8.92 -2.12
CA PHE A 59 -24.77 -8.49 -3.44
C PHE A 59 -23.66 -7.92 -4.40
N SER A 60 -23.59 -8.07 -5.74
CA SER A 60 -24.51 -8.35 -6.90
C SER A 60 -25.20 -7.10 -7.50
N SER A 61 -25.20 -6.78 -8.81
CA SER A 61 -24.64 -7.38 -10.08
C SER A 61 -24.50 -6.25 -11.16
N ILE A 62 -24.03 -6.40 -12.41
CA ILE A 62 -24.55 -7.10 -13.64
C ILE A 62 -23.35 -7.37 -14.63
N LEU A 63 -23.56 -7.77 -15.90
CA LEU A 63 -22.56 -8.30 -16.87
C LEU A 63 -22.82 -7.85 -18.34
N VAL A 64 -21.76 -7.67 -19.15
CA VAL A 64 -21.70 -8.11 -20.57
C VAL A 64 -20.30 -8.64 -20.91
N THR A 65 -20.23 -9.89 -21.36
CA THR A 65 -19.08 -10.48 -22.07
C THR A 65 -19.35 -10.47 -23.58
N ASP A 66 -18.34 -10.25 -24.41
CA ASP A 66 -18.40 -10.75 -25.79
C ASP A 66 -17.88 -12.19 -25.85
N HIS A 67 -18.54 -13.01 -26.66
CA HIS A 67 -18.28 -14.42 -26.83
C HIS A 67 -17.22 -14.64 -27.92
N ASP A 68 -16.09 -15.27 -27.57
CA ASP A 68 -15.59 -16.30 -28.50
C ASP A 68 -14.73 -17.39 -27.83
N GLU A 69 -15.22 -18.63 -27.90
CA GLU A 69 -14.54 -19.83 -27.41
C GLU A 69 -13.48 -20.35 -28.41
N ARG A 70 -12.49 -19.51 -28.78
CA ARG A 70 -11.20 -19.97 -29.35
C ARG A 70 -10.08 -18.95 -29.17
N LYS A 71 -9.17 -19.23 -28.21
CA LYS A 71 -7.84 -18.59 -28.02
C LYS A 71 -7.82 -17.12 -27.54
N GLY A 72 -8.48 -16.83 -26.42
CA GLY A 72 -8.21 -15.61 -25.63
C GLY A 72 -7.36 -15.89 -24.38
N LYS A 73 -6.04 -15.63 -24.42
CA LYS A 73 -5.25 -15.55 -23.17
C LYS A 73 -5.56 -14.20 -22.51
N ALA A 74 -6.07 -14.21 -21.28
CA ALA A 74 -6.12 -13.01 -20.45
C ALA A 74 -4.71 -12.37 -20.42
N LYS A 75 -4.60 -11.15 -20.92
CA LYS A 75 -3.31 -10.51 -21.21
C LYS A 75 -3.16 -9.26 -20.36
N TRP A 76 -2.20 -9.32 -19.44
CA TRP A 76 -1.78 -8.17 -18.65
C TRP A 76 -1.34 -7.01 -19.55
N ILE A 77 -1.98 -5.86 -19.38
CA ILE A 77 -1.58 -4.60 -20.01
C ILE A 77 -0.79 -3.80 -18.95
N PRO A 78 0.47 -3.41 -19.21
CA PRO A 78 1.20 -2.54 -18.30
C PRO A 78 0.58 -1.14 -18.24
N THR A 79 -0.12 -0.83 -17.15
CA THR A 79 -0.59 0.53 -16.86
C THR A 79 0.61 1.43 -16.55
N LYS A 80 0.63 2.67 -17.05
CA LYS A 80 1.54 3.73 -16.57
C LYS A 80 1.14 4.13 -15.14
N THR A 81 1.54 3.36 -14.14
CA THR A 81 1.29 3.71 -12.73
C THR A 81 2.33 4.72 -12.24
N MET A 82 1.89 5.76 -11.55
CA MET A 82 2.79 6.75 -10.93
C MET A 82 3.57 6.20 -9.72
N ASN A 83 3.40 4.94 -9.34
CA ASN A 83 4.05 4.30 -8.18
C ASN A 83 5.56 4.57 -8.09
N ASP A 84 6.27 4.51 -9.22
CA ASP A 84 7.72 4.73 -9.27
C ASP A 84 8.07 6.23 -8.99
N VAL A 85 7.19 7.16 -9.37
CA VAL A 85 7.29 8.60 -9.08
C VAL A 85 7.00 8.88 -7.62
N LEU A 86 5.92 8.30 -7.10
CA LEU A 86 5.48 8.42 -5.70
C LEU A 86 6.53 7.87 -4.73
N LEU A 87 7.17 6.76 -5.08
CA LEU A 87 8.28 6.23 -4.31
C LEU A 87 9.51 7.15 -4.39
N GLY A 88 9.83 7.68 -5.58
CA GLY A 88 10.95 8.61 -5.77
C GLY A 88 10.83 9.91 -4.97
N MET A 89 9.65 10.56 -4.97
CA MET A 89 9.42 11.78 -4.17
C MET A 89 9.52 11.52 -2.66
N VAL A 90 9.04 10.35 -2.19
CA VAL A 90 9.17 9.93 -0.79
C VAL A 90 10.65 9.72 -0.42
N GLN A 91 11.43 9.05 -1.27
CA GLN A 91 12.86 8.86 -1.05
C GLN A 91 13.64 10.18 -1.03
N ALA A 92 13.30 11.11 -1.93
CA ALA A 92 13.90 12.44 -1.98
C ALA A 92 13.57 13.27 -0.71
N GLY A 93 12.30 13.27 -0.29
CA GLY A 93 11.87 13.96 0.94
C GLY A 93 12.53 13.39 2.21
N LEU A 94 12.57 12.07 2.35
CA LEU A 94 13.27 11.39 3.46
C LEU A 94 14.78 11.66 3.45
N SER A 95 15.43 11.61 2.29
CA SER A 95 16.86 11.93 2.18
C SER A 95 17.14 13.38 2.59
N ARG A 96 16.32 14.34 2.14
CA ARG A 96 16.43 15.76 2.55
C ARG A 96 16.22 15.94 4.05
N TYR A 97 15.18 15.31 4.63
CA TYR A 97 14.86 15.39 6.05
C TYR A 97 15.99 14.87 6.93
N LEU A 98 16.49 13.65 6.63
CA LEU A 98 17.60 13.05 7.36
C LEU A 98 18.90 13.86 7.20
N ASN A 99 19.22 14.33 5.99
CA ASN A 99 20.39 15.19 5.79
C ASN A 99 20.30 16.50 6.61
N GLN A 100 19.12 17.13 6.70
CA GLN A 100 18.95 18.35 7.49
C GLN A 100 19.14 18.09 8.99
N ILE A 101 18.54 17.03 9.55
CA ILE A 101 18.72 16.69 10.97
C ILE A 101 20.18 16.36 11.27
N TYR A 102 20.83 15.50 10.49
CA TYR A 102 22.21 15.12 10.75
C TYR A 102 23.24 16.24 10.48
N ASP A 103 22.95 17.18 9.59
CA ASP A 103 23.77 18.38 9.38
C ASP A 103 23.61 19.41 10.53
N LEU A 104 22.44 19.45 11.18
CA LEU A 104 22.22 20.24 12.40
C LEU A 104 22.90 19.60 13.62
N GLU A 105 22.98 18.27 13.68
CA GLU A 105 23.42 17.55 14.88
C GLU A 105 24.92 17.17 14.92
N THR A 106 25.61 16.87 13.81
CA THR A 106 27.00 16.36 13.91
C THR A 106 27.99 16.61 12.76
N THR A 107 29.28 16.44 13.10
CA THR A 107 30.44 16.55 12.20
C THR A 107 30.44 15.57 11.01
N SER A 108 31.29 15.87 10.01
CA SER A 108 31.62 15.09 8.79
C SER A 108 31.66 13.54 8.91
N LYS A 109 31.95 13.00 10.10
CA LYS A 109 31.98 11.56 10.37
C LYS A 109 30.59 10.91 10.39
N THR A 110 29.54 11.62 10.82
CA THR A 110 28.16 11.11 10.83
C THR A 110 27.59 11.03 9.41
N ARG A 111 27.84 12.04 8.56
CA ARG A 111 27.44 12.05 7.15
C ARG A 111 27.96 10.82 6.38
N LYS A 112 29.26 10.51 6.54
CA LYS A 112 29.90 9.28 6.01
C LYS A 112 29.36 7.97 6.58
N THR A 113 28.57 8.02 7.64
CA THR A 113 27.87 6.86 8.23
C THR A 113 26.48 6.74 7.64
N LEU A 114 25.74 7.85 7.48
CA LEU A 114 24.44 7.86 6.79
C LEU A 114 24.54 7.33 5.35
N ASP A 115 25.56 7.75 4.59
CA ASP A 115 25.86 7.25 3.23
C ASP A 115 26.13 5.74 3.16
N LYS A 116 26.43 5.09 4.30
CA LYS A 116 26.70 3.65 4.41
C LYS A 116 25.55 2.87 5.05
N THR A 117 24.59 3.55 5.67
CA THR A 117 23.44 2.92 6.32
C THR A 117 22.38 2.56 5.27
N CYS A 118 22.27 1.27 4.95
CA CYS A 118 21.23 0.79 4.05
C CYS A 118 19.88 0.71 4.77
N LEU A 119 19.07 1.76 4.67
CA LEU A 119 17.68 1.75 5.13
C LEU A 119 16.83 0.88 4.19
N HIS A 120 15.89 0.12 4.75
CA HIS A 120 15.05 -0.82 3.99
C HIS A 120 13.58 -0.49 4.19
N GLY A 121 12.85 -0.35 3.08
CA GLY A 121 11.41 -0.19 3.04
C GLY A 121 10.69 -1.50 2.71
N VAL A 122 9.44 -1.60 3.12
CA VAL A 122 8.50 -2.66 2.72
C VAL A 122 7.51 -2.10 1.72
N VAL A 123 7.32 -2.79 0.61
CA VAL A 123 6.21 -2.51 -0.33
C VAL A 123 5.35 -3.76 -0.46
N PHE A 124 4.04 -3.58 -0.32
CA PHE A 124 3.07 -4.66 -0.49
C PHE A 124 2.60 -4.77 -1.95
N PHE A 125 2.48 -6.00 -2.44
CA PHE A 125 2.10 -6.34 -3.80
C PHE A 125 0.78 -7.13 -3.78
N ASN A 126 -0.22 -6.64 -4.51
CA ASN A 126 -1.42 -7.41 -4.77
C ASN A 126 -1.09 -8.55 -5.76
N LEU A 127 -1.16 -9.79 -5.26
CA LEU A 127 -0.85 -11.02 -6.01
C LEU A 127 -2.06 -11.57 -6.76
N ARG A 128 -3.23 -10.95 -6.63
CA ARG A 128 -4.43 -11.39 -7.35
C ARG A 128 -4.17 -11.33 -8.87
N PRO A 129 -4.59 -12.34 -9.63
CA PRO A 129 -4.45 -12.36 -11.09
C PRO A 129 -5.33 -11.31 -11.78
N ASN A 130 -6.28 -10.78 -11.04
CA ASN A 130 -7.26 -9.80 -11.45
C ASN A 130 -7.23 -8.66 -10.42
N ARG A 131 -7.20 -7.40 -10.89
CA ARG A 131 -6.88 -6.24 -10.04
C ARG A 131 -7.95 -5.16 -10.04
N ASP A 132 -8.88 -5.22 -10.97
CA ASP A 132 -9.91 -4.20 -11.12
C ASP A 132 -11.00 -4.38 -10.05
N ILE A 133 -11.72 -3.31 -9.75
CA ILE A 133 -12.76 -3.32 -8.69
C ILE A 133 -13.90 -4.27 -9.07
N GLU A 134 -14.22 -4.35 -10.37
CA GLU A 134 -15.19 -5.27 -10.96
C GLU A 134 -14.78 -6.74 -10.76
N ASP A 135 -13.50 -7.06 -10.95
CA ASP A 135 -12.97 -8.39 -10.66
C ASP A 135 -13.03 -8.75 -9.17
N LEU A 136 -12.73 -7.79 -8.30
CA LEU A 136 -12.82 -7.98 -6.85
C LEU A 136 -14.28 -8.32 -6.44
N ALA A 137 -15.28 -7.72 -7.10
CA ALA A 137 -16.68 -8.09 -6.97
C ALA A 137 -16.98 -9.50 -7.50
N ASN A 138 -16.45 -9.87 -8.67
CA ASN A 138 -16.61 -11.21 -9.25
C ASN A 138 -16.08 -12.32 -8.31
N MET A 139 -14.98 -12.08 -7.59
CA MET A 139 -14.45 -13.05 -6.62
C MET A 139 -15.36 -13.30 -5.40
N MET A 140 -16.29 -12.39 -5.09
CA MET A 140 -17.23 -12.55 -3.97
C MET A 140 -18.42 -13.45 -4.30
N ALA A 141 -18.67 -13.71 -5.58
CA ALA A 141 -19.82 -14.46 -6.07
C ALA A 141 -19.84 -15.93 -5.59
N LYS A 142 -21.05 -16.45 -5.31
CA LYS A 142 -21.23 -17.84 -4.88
C LYS A 142 -20.93 -18.79 -6.05
N GLY A 143 -19.97 -19.70 -5.85
CA GLY A 143 -19.46 -20.57 -6.92
C GLY A 143 -18.36 -19.95 -7.79
N SER A 144 -17.86 -18.75 -7.45
CA SER A 144 -16.65 -18.17 -8.04
C SER A 144 -15.47 -19.15 -7.95
N LYS A 145 -14.73 -19.31 -9.04
CA LYS A 145 -13.44 -20.04 -9.06
C LYS A 145 -12.28 -19.23 -8.48
N CYS A 146 -12.45 -17.91 -8.33
CA CYS A 146 -11.48 -17.02 -7.71
C CYS A 146 -11.81 -16.83 -6.22
N ARG A 147 -10.84 -17.12 -5.36
CA ARG A 147 -11.00 -17.15 -3.89
C ARG A 147 -10.92 -15.75 -3.29
N TRP A 148 -11.94 -15.39 -2.50
CA TRP A 148 -11.93 -14.20 -1.65
C TRP A 148 -10.93 -14.34 -0.48
N GLY A 149 -10.25 -13.24 -0.12
CA GLY A 149 -9.25 -13.20 0.96
C GLY A 149 -7.99 -12.39 0.62
N ASN A 150 -7.03 -12.29 1.55
CA ASN A 150 -5.80 -11.54 1.32
C ASN A 150 -4.79 -12.37 0.51
N SER A 151 -4.60 -11.97 -0.75
CA SER A 151 -3.54 -12.46 -1.64
C SER A 151 -2.52 -11.36 -1.83
N ILE A 152 -1.73 -11.13 -0.78
CA ILE A 152 -0.75 -10.05 -0.68
C ILE A 152 0.62 -10.68 -0.47
N GLY A 153 1.61 -10.22 -1.24
CA GLY A 153 3.03 -10.46 -0.99
C GLY A 153 3.68 -9.17 -0.51
N TYR A 154 4.87 -9.26 0.06
CA TYR A 154 5.72 -8.10 0.32
C TYR A 154 7.06 -8.24 -0.40
N VAL A 155 7.71 -7.11 -0.64
CA VAL A 155 9.10 -7.03 -1.07
C VAL A 155 9.88 -6.08 -0.18
N LEU A 156 11.16 -6.36 0.01
CA LEU A 156 12.07 -5.49 0.76
C LEU A 156 12.87 -4.63 -0.23
N ILE A 157 12.62 -3.33 -0.26
CA ILE A 157 13.33 -2.39 -1.12
C ILE A 157 14.47 -1.70 -0.35
N PRO A 158 15.70 -1.60 -0.91
CA PRO A 158 16.69 -0.68 -0.38
C PRO A 158 16.23 0.75 -0.69
N LEU A 159 16.26 1.62 0.31
CA LEU A 159 15.91 3.03 0.14
C LEU A 159 17.15 3.81 -0.31
N TRP A 160 17.07 4.45 -1.48
CA TRP A 160 18.10 5.38 -1.95
C TRP A 160 18.02 6.67 -1.14
N MET A 161 18.95 6.82 -0.20
CA MET A 161 19.00 7.92 0.78
C MET A 161 20.18 8.87 0.57
N LYS A 162 20.98 8.67 -0.49
CA LYS A 162 22.10 9.54 -0.84
C LYS A 162 21.62 10.95 -1.18
N SER A 163 22.45 11.94 -0.91
CA SER A 163 22.25 13.30 -1.39
C SER A 163 22.54 13.36 -2.89
N GLU A 164 21.53 13.68 -3.71
CA GLU A 164 21.66 13.79 -5.17
C GLU A 164 21.49 15.23 -5.66
N ASN A 165 22.27 15.62 -6.66
CA ASN A 165 22.17 16.95 -7.29
C ASN A 165 21.05 17.02 -8.33
N ASP A 166 20.80 15.94 -9.10
CA ASP A 166 19.65 15.82 -10.00
C ASP A 166 18.50 15.17 -9.24
N ILE A 167 17.44 15.93 -8.92
CA ILE A 167 16.26 15.42 -8.21
C ILE A 167 15.60 14.25 -8.96
N LEU A 168 15.76 14.18 -10.29
CA LEU A 168 15.23 13.09 -11.10
C LEU A 168 16.00 11.77 -10.89
N GLU A 169 17.16 11.76 -10.23
CA GLU A 169 17.90 10.53 -9.96
C GLU A 169 17.15 9.62 -8.98
N TYR A 170 16.47 10.18 -7.97
CA TYR A 170 15.57 9.40 -7.10
C TYR A 170 14.47 8.68 -7.90
N LEU A 171 13.95 9.30 -8.98
CA LEU A 171 12.98 8.66 -9.88
C LEU A 171 13.61 7.51 -10.68
N ARG A 172 14.83 7.70 -11.22
CA ARG A 172 15.55 6.65 -11.96
C ARG A 172 15.86 5.44 -11.07
N GLN A 173 16.28 5.70 -9.83
CA GLN A 173 16.59 4.65 -8.85
C GLN A 173 15.34 3.93 -8.33
N ALA A 174 14.26 4.67 -8.03
CA ALA A 174 12.96 4.10 -7.66
C ALA A 174 12.42 3.21 -8.80
N LYS A 175 12.43 3.71 -10.03
CA LYS A 175 12.02 2.95 -11.22
C LYS A 175 12.84 1.69 -11.43
N THR A 176 14.17 1.79 -11.41
CA THR A 176 15.09 0.65 -11.60
C THR A 176 14.87 -0.42 -10.53
N THR A 177 14.68 0.00 -9.27
CA THR A 177 14.39 -0.90 -8.15
C THR A 177 13.04 -1.58 -8.32
N MET A 178 11.99 -0.81 -8.62
CA MET A 178 10.63 -1.32 -8.74
C MET A 178 10.44 -2.22 -9.96
N ASP A 179 11.04 -1.90 -11.12
CA ASP A 179 10.98 -2.78 -12.30
C ASP A 179 11.68 -4.11 -12.03
N ARG A 180 12.84 -4.11 -11.35
CA ARG A 180 13.50 -5.34 -10.89
C ARG A 180 12.65 -6.15 -9.91
N LYS A 181 11.92 -5.50 -9.00
CA LYS A 181 11.02 -6.18 -8.03
C LYS A 181 9.71 -6.67 -8.66
N LYS A 182 9.17 -5.96 -9.67
CA LYS A 182 8.01 -6.41 -10.47
C LYS A 182 8.35 -7.66 -11.31
N LEU A 183 9.60 -7.80 -11.74
CA LEU A 183 10.13 -8.95 -12.49
C LEU A 183 10.62 -10.11 -11.62
N SER A 184 10.79 -9.93 -10.30
CA SER A 184 11.24 -11.00 -9.41
C SER A 184 10.07 -11.86 -8.91
N LEU A 185 10.38 -13.07 -8.46
CA LEU A 185 9.42 -13.96 -7.78
C LEU A 185 9.29 -13.65 -6.27
N GLU A 186 9.88 -12.55 -5.79
CA GLU A 186 9.90 -12.18 -4.38
C GLU A 186 8.50 -11.93 -3.78
N PRO A 187 7.55 -11.26 -4.47
CA PRO A 187 6.18 -11.14 -3.99
C PRO A 187 5.48 -12.50 -3.79
N GLN A 188 5.68 -13.44 -4.71
CA GLN A 188 5.07 -14.77 -4.65
C GLN A 188 5.76 -15.63 -3.58
N PHE A 189 7.10 -15.57 -3.51
CA PHE A 189 7.89 -16.27 -2.52
C PHE A 189 7.55 -15.82 -1.10
N SER A 190 7.39 -14.52 -0.85
CA SER A 190 7.04 -14.01 0.48
C SER A 190 5.65 -14.47 0.94
N TYR A 191 4.65 -14.49 0.04
CA TYR A 191 3.34 -15.09 0.34
C TYR A 191 3.44 -16.60 0.65
N VAL A 192 4.18 -17.36 -0.16
CA VAL A 192 4.39 -18.80 0.07
C VAL A 192 5.15 -19.06 1.37
N LEU A 193 6.16 -18.26 1.70
CA LEU A 193 6.93 -18.37 2.95
C LEU A 193 6.04 -18.17 4.17
N LEU A 194 5.21 -17.12 4.19
CA LEU A 194 4.28 -16.88 5.31
C LEU A 194 3.20 -17.96 5.39
N LYS A 195 2.67 -18.40 4.24
CA LYS A 195 1.69 -19.49 4.19
C LYS A 195 2.25 -20.81 4.72
N LEU A 196 3.42 -21.23 4.24
CA LEU A 196 4.09 -22.45 4.69
C LEU A 196 4.46 -22.36 6.17
N THR A 197 4.93 -21.19 6.64
CA THR A 197 5.22 -20.98 8.06
C THR A 197 3.97 -21.20 8.93
N MET A 198 2.82 -20.65 8.50
CA MET A 198 1.54 -20.86 9.15
C MET A 198 1.10 -22.34 9.17
N GLU A 199 1.18 -23.01 8.01
CA GLU A 199 0.67 -24.38 7.83
C GLU A 199 1.56 -25.45 8.49
N VAL A 200 2.89 -25.22 8.59
CA VAL A 200 3.85 -26.19 9.14
C VAL A 200 4.25 -25.91 10.58
N PHE A 201 4.48 -24.65 10.94
CA PHE A 201 5.00 -24.25 12.27
C PHE A 201 3.99 -23.50 13.13
N GLY A 202 2.80 -23.20 12.58
CA GLY A 202 1.71 -22.56 13.30
C GLY A 202 1.88 -21.06 13.51
N LEU A 203 0.86 -20.49 14.15
CA LEU A 203 0.63 -19.05 14.23
C LEU A 203 1.69 -18.29 15.05
N THR A 204 2.23 -18.89 16.12
CA THR A 204 3.30 -18.29 16.93
C THR A 204 4.60 -18.14 16.15
N ALA A 205 4.95 -19.14 15.32
CA ALA A 205 6.13 -19.05 14.46
C ALA A 205 5.95 -17.99 13.37
N LEU A 206 4.73 -17.87 12.81
CA LEU A 206 4.39 -16.81 11.85
C LEU A 206 4.54 -15.42 12.47
N LYS A 207 3.99 -15.18 13.67
CA LYS A 207 4.13 -13.91 14.42
C LYS A 207 5.61 -13.52 14.56
N ASN A 208 6.41 -14.41 15.13
CA ASN A 208 7.84 -14.15 15.37
C ASN A 208 8.63 -13.91 14.07
N LEU A 209 8.27 -14.58 12.97
CA LEU A 209 8.88 -14.37 11.65
C LEU A 209 8.55 -12.99 11.10
N VAL A 210 7.27 -12.60 11.16
CA VAL A 210 6.75 -11.30 10.71
C VAL A 210 7.40 -10.16 11.49
N GLU A 211 7.41 -10.23 12.82
CA GLU A 211 8.06 -9.24 13.69
C GLU A 211 9.56 -9.11 13.39
N ARG A 212 10.25 -10.23 13.17
CA ARG A 212 11.69 -10.24 12.84
C ARG A 212 12.02 -9.65 11.46
N ILE A 213 11.10 -9.75 10.50
CA ILE A 213 11.27 -9.19 9.16
C ILE A 213 10.94 -7.70 9.18
N PHE A 214 9.76 -7.35 9.70
CA PHE A 214 9.24 -5.98 9.67
C PHE A 214 9.89 -5.06 10.71
N GLY A 215 10.19 -5.55 11.92
CA GLY A 215 10.97 -4.81 12.92
C GLY A 215 12.45 -4.60 12.56
N LYS A 216 12.89 -5.07 11.38
CA LYS A 216 14.20 -4.75 10.77
C LYS A 216 14.09 -3.83 9.56
N THR A 217 12.91 -3.30 9.28
CA THR A 217 12.65 -2.35 8.20
C THR A 217 12.33 -0.98 8.77
N THR A 218 12.73 0.06 8.06
CA THR A 218 12.59 1.46 8.49
C THR A 218 11.19 2.00 8.23
N MET A 219 10.56 1.56 7.15
CA MET A 219 9.33 2.16 6.64
C MET A 219 8.44 1.15 5.89
N ILE A 220 7.12 1.30 5.99
CA ILE A 220 6.15 0.74 5.03
C ILE A 220 5.77 1.83 4.01
N PHE A 221 5.78 1.49 2.72
CA PHE A 221 5.23 2.32 1.65
C PHE A 221 4.09 1.57 0.94
N SER A 222 2.95 2.24 0.81
CA SER A 222 1.77 1.74 0.10
C SER A 222 1.22 2.81 -0.85
N ASN A 223 0.79 2.38 -2.04
CA ASN A 223 0.03 3.25 -2.95
C ASN A 223 -1.17 2.49 -3.52
N VAL A 224 -2.34 3.14 -3.51
CA VAL A 224 -3.57 2.61 -4.10
C VAL A 224 -4.17 3.66 -5.03
N VAL A 225 -4.49 3.26 -6.27
CA VAL A 225 -5.30 4.09 -7.16
C VAL A 225 -6.75 4.03 -6.64
N GLY A 226 -7.29 5.17 -6.21
CA GLY A 226 -8.69 5.27 -5.80
C GLY A 226 -9.59 5.74 -6.94
N PRO A 227 -10.87 6.05 -6.66
CA PRO A 227 -11.83 6.48 -7.67
C PRO A 227 -11.35 7.71 -8.45
N ALA A 228 -11.43 7.64 -9.78
CA ALA A 228 -11.21 8.76 -10.68
C ALA A 228 -12.48 9.63 -10.88
N GLU A 229 -13.63 9.12 -10.44
CA GLU A 229 -14.94 9.78 -10.49
C GLU A 229 -15.43 10.10 -9.09
N GLU A 230 -16.32 11.08 -8.99
CA GLU A 230 -16.83 11.52 -7.70
C GLU A 230 -17.87 10.53 -7.17
N ILE A 231 -17.63 10.02 -5.96
CA ILE A 231 -18.53 9.06 -5.32
C ILE A 231 -19.17 9.65 -4.06
N SER A 232 -20.38 9.19 -3.78
CA SER A 232 -21.12 9.50 -2.55
C SER A 232 -21.13 8.31 -1.60
N PHE A 233 -21.02 8.57 -0.30
CA PHE A 233 -21.25 7.58 0.76
C PHE A 233 -22.55 7.94 1.49
N PHE A 234 -23.57 7.08 1.40
CA PHE A 234 -24.93 7.32 1.94
C PHE A 234 -25.52 8.70 1.57
N GLY A 235 -25.37 9.10 0.30
CA GLY A 235 -25.86 10.39 -0.21
C GLY A 235 -24.93 11.58 0.05
N HIS A 236 -23.93 11.46 0.93
CA HIS A 236 -22.94 12.51 1.16
C HIS A 236 -21.77 12.39 0.17
N GLN A 237 -21.51 13.44 -0.62
CA GLN A 237 -20.38 13.49 -1.54
C GLN A 237 -19.04 13.44 -0.80
N ILE A 238 -18.15 12.54 -1.20
CA ILE A 238 -16.82 12.39 -0.61
C ILE A 238 -15.89 13.50 -1.15
N SER A 239 -15.18 14.18 -0.26
CA SER A 239 -14.21 15.24 -0.58
C SER A 239 -12.76 14.75 -0.62
N TYR A 240 -12.42 13.72 0.19
CA TYR A 240 -11.17 12.96 0.13
C TYR A 240 -11.32 11.58 0.80
N ILE A 241 -10.41 10.66 0.47
CA ILE A 241 -10.23 9.37 1.15
C ILE A 241 -8.75 9.26 1.54
N ALA A 242 -8.48 8.91 2.79
CA ALA A 242 -7.13 8.62 3.29
C ALA A 242 -7.13 7.26 4.00
N ALA A 243 -6.22 6.37 3.62
CA ALA A 243 -5.98 5.10 4.30
C ALA A 243 -4.68 5.17 5.13
N SER A 244 -4.62 4.45 6.24
CA SER A 244 -3.40 4.11 6.98
C SER A 244 -3.49 2.71 7.59
N ALA A 245 -2.41 2.26 8.20
CA ALA A 245 -2.38 1.10 9.08
C ALA A 245 -1.86 1.48 10.48
N PHE A 246 -2.39 0.82 11.51
CA PHE A 246 -1.91 0.86 12.89
C PHE A 246 -1.48 -0.55 13.33
N GLY A 247 -0.69 -0.66 14.40
CA GLY A 247 -0.33 -1.94 15.03
C GLY A 247 0.81 -2.71 14.35
N ILE A 248 1.45 -2.15 13.32
CA ILE A 248 2.62 -2.74 12.66
C ILE A 248 3.89 -2.04 13.20
N PRO A 249 4.96 -2.76 13.60
CA PRO A 249 6.13 -2.17 14.24
C PRO A 249 7.07 -1.46 13.24
N GLN A 250 6.61 -0.32 12.70
CA GLN A 250 7.43 0.62 11.92
C GLN A 250 7.31 2.03 12.48
N ALA A 251 8.45 2.72 12.55
CA ALA A 251 8.52 4.13 12.90
C ALA A 251 7.94 5.06 11.82
N VAL A 252 7.76 4.59 10.58
CA VAL A 252 7.18 5.36 9.46
C VAL A 252 6.30 4.46 8.60
N ILE A 253 5.06 4.89 8.36
CA ILE A 253 4.13 4.29 7.40
C ILE A 253 3.63 5.40 6.48
N ILE A 254 3.90 5.27 5.18
CA ILE A 254 3.44 6.21 4.15
C ILE A 254 2.43 5.49 3.26
N SER A 255 1.19 5.98 3.29
CA SER A 255 0.09 5.49 2.47
C SER A 255 -0.38 6.59 1.54
N ILE A 256 -0.27 6.35 0.24
CA ILE A 256 -0.69 7.30 -0.79
C ILE A 256 -1.95 6.76 -1.49
N GLN A 257 -2.91 7.64 -1.72
CA GLN A 257 -4.15 7.32 -2.42
C GLN A 257 -4.52 8.46 -3.38
N SER A 258 -4.89 8.11 -4.61
CA SER A 258 -5.54 9.07 -5.51
C SER A 258 -7.05 9.08 -5.27
N TYR A 259 -7.66 10.26 -5.36
CA TYR A 259 -9.11 10.43 -5.38
C TYR A 259 -9.43 11.63 -6.26
N MET A 260 -10.24 11.44 -7.31
CA MET A 260 -10.44 12.43 -8.37
C MET A 260 -9.08 12.87 -8.97
N ASP A 261 -8.90 14.18 -9.11
CA ASP A 261 -7.68 14.88 -9.51
C ASP A 261 -6.67 15.06 -8.36
N LYS A 262 -6.96 14.57 -7.16
CA LYS A 262 -6.16 14.80 -5.95
C LYS A 262 -5.31 13.58 -5.59
N LEU A 263 -4.12 13.88 -5.08
CA LEU A 263 -3.24 12.91 -4.43
C LEU A 263 -3.26 13.16 -2.92
N VAL A 264 -3.71 12.17 -2.16
CA VAL A 264 -3.73 12.20 -0.69
C VAL A 264 -2.53 11.41 -0.19
N ILE A 265 -1.65 12.08 0.56
CA ILE A 265 -0.49 11.48 1.22
C ILE A 265 -0.80 11.41 2.71
N ASN A 266 -0.84 10.20 3.26
CA ASN A 266 -1.05 9.96 4.67
C ASN A 266 0.23 9.43 5.31
N LEU A 267 0.64 10.04 6.41
CA LEU A 267 1.90 9.80 7.10
C LEU A 267 1.60 9.44 8.56
N SER A 268 1.85 8.19 8.94
CA SER A 268 1.86 7.77 10.34
C SER A 268 3.32 7.57 10.78
N VAL A 269 3.71 8.20 11.89
CA VAL A 269 5.07 8.10 12.43
C VAL A 269 5.08 7.84 13.93
N ASP A 270 6.19 7.28 14.39
CA ASP A 270 6.64 7.39 15.76
C ASP A 270 7.31 8.76 15.96
N LEU A 271 6.79 9.58 16.89
CA LEU A 271 7.30 10.92 17.15
C LEU A 271 8.66 10.92 17.88
N ASP A 272 9.01 9.83 18.56
CA ASP A 272 10.34 9.68 19.17
C ASP A 272 11.42 9.43 18.09
N VAL A 273 11.01 9.02 16.88
CA VAL A 273 11.89 8.76 15.73
C VAL A 273 11.82 9.87 14.68
N ILE A 274 10.64 10.44 14.44
CA ILE A 274 10.39 11.56 13.51
C ILE A 274 9.70 12.70 14.29
N PRO A 275 10.48 13.59 14.95
CA PRO A 275 9.91 14.63 15.83
C PRO A 275 9.07 15.67 15.09
N ASP A 276 9.34 15.91 13.80
CA ASP A 276 8.57 16.83 12.96
C ASP A 276 8.06 16.13 11.68
N PRO A 277 6.88 15.45 11.75
CA PRO A 277 6.26 14.83 10.58
C PRO A 277 5.71 15.85 9.58
N HIS A 278 5.39 17.08 10.01
CA HIS A 278 4.87 18.11 9.11
C HIS A 278 5.98 18.59 8.16
N HIS A 279 7.18 18.82 8.69
CA HIS A 279 8.36 19.14 7.90
C HIS A 279 8.75 18.02 6.93
N LEU A 280 8.73 16.75 7.39
CA LEU A 280 8.93 15.61 6.49
C LEU A 280 7.90 15.58 5.35
N CYS A 281 6.62 15.81 5.65
CA CYS A 281 5.57 15.86 4.64
C CYS A 281 5.78 17.00 3.63
N ASN A 282 6.13 18.20 4.11
CA ASN A 282 6.46 19.35 3.26
C ASN A 282 7.62 19.03 2.30
N LEU A 283 8.71 18.43 2.79
CA LEU A 283 9.86 18.04 1.95
C LEU A 283 9.51 16.99 0.88
N ILE A 284 8.56 16.09 1.16
CA ILE A 284 8.04 15.12 0.19
C ILE A 284 7.23 15.83 -0.91
N ILE A 285 6.40 16.82 -0.54
CA ILE A 285 5.61 17.63 -1.48
C ILE A 285 6.51 18.54 -2.33
N GLU A 286 7.49 19.20 -1.71
CA GLU A 286 8.53 19.99 -2.40
C GLU A 286 9.29 19.15 -3.43
N ALA A 287 9.68 17.92 -3.06
CA ALA A 287 10.40 17.03 -3.97
C ALA A 287 9.59 16.73 -5.23
N LEU A 288 8.27 16.50 -5.12
CA LEU A 288 7.39 16.33 -6.27
C LEU A 288 7.33 17.59 -7.14
N SER A 289 7.25 18.78 -6.53
CA SER A 289 7.28 20.05 -7.26
C SER A 289 8.60 20.25 -8.01
N MET A 290 9.74 19.99 -7.35
CA MET A 290 11.07 20.07 -7.96
C MET A 290 11.21 19.10 -9.15
N MET A 291 10.74 17.86 -9.00
CA MET A 291 10.74 16.87 -10.08
C MET A 291 9.92 17.32 -11.28
N ASN A 292 8.76 17.96 -11.06
CA ASN A 292 7.91 18.47 -12.12
C ASN A 292 8.58 19.63 -12.90
N SER A 293 9.21 20.57 -12.19
CA SER A 293 9.96 21.68 -12.81
C SER A 293 11.14 21.15 -13.65
N SER A 294 12.01 20.31 -13.06
CA SER A 294 13.18 19.77 -13.77
C SER A 294 12.83 18.83 -14.92
N ALA A 295 11.65 18.18 -14.89
CA ALA A 295 11.14 17.43 -16.04
C ALA A 295 10.69 18.37 -17.18
N SER A 296 10.01 19.47 -16.83
CA SER A 296 9.51 20.47 -17.79
C SER A 296 10.68 21.18 -18.50
N GLU A 297 11.70 21.63 -17.76
CA GLU A 297 12.92 22.24 -18.31
C GLU A 297 13.63 21.31 -19.32
N LYS A 298 13.76 20.02 -18.99
CA LYS A 298 14.39 19.02 -19.86
C LYS A 298 13.55 18.69 -21.10
N ILE A 299 12.23 18.83 -21.05
CA ILE A 299 11.35 18.70 -22.23
C ILE A 299 11.51 19.91 -23.15
N VAL A 300 11.53 21.13 -22.61
CA VAL A 300 11.73 22.36 -23.40
C VAL A 300 13.06 22.31 -24.15
N HIS A 301 14.17 22.05 -23.45
CA HIS A 301 15.48 21.93 -24.10
C HIS A 301 15.56 20.76 -25.10
N ALA A 302 14.82 19.66 -24.91
CA ALA A 302 14.76 18.57 -25.89
C ALA A 302 13.89 18.89 -27.13
N SER A 303 13.13 19.99 -27.10
CA SER A 303 12.36 20.50 -28.24
C SER A 303 13.01 21.70 -28.96
N GLU A 304 14.10 22.23 -28.40
CA GLU A 304 14.91 23.33 -28.96
C GLU A 304 16.14 22.83 -29.73
N VAL A 305 16.38 21.51 -29.77
CA VAL A 305 17.54 20.81 -30.38
C VAL A 305 17.08 19.86 -31.48
#